data_AF-A0A6C0EXQ9-F1
#
_entry.id   AF-A0A6C0EXQ9-F1
#
_cell.length_a   1.000
_cell.length_b   1.000
_cell.length_c   1.000
_cell.angle_alpha   90.00
_cell.angle_beta   90.00
_cell.angle_gamma   90.00
#
_symmetry.space_group_name_H-M   'P 1'
#
loop_
_entity.id
_entity.type
_entity.pdbx_description
1 polymer ?
#
loop_
_entity_poly.entity_id
_entity_poly.type
_entity_poly.pdbx_seq_one_letter_code
_entity_poly.pdbx_strand_id
1 'polypeptide(L)'
;MYPCNDDDFGFSWDIDLGWNWNWDSWYGRLLKGMFDITVFIIKMLYSILGYYIMWILLHYVAAHLYPTYCVPFTISGLLLSPFMSSAPHCIALRWLIIEGSNVILTMWIVFGTYAIRCMLRR
;
A
#
# COMPACT_ATOMS: atom_id res chain seq x y z
N MET A 1 12.29 -15.47 23.73
CA MET A 1 12.30 -16.23 22.46
C MET A 1 10.95 -15.98 21.79
N TYR A 2 10.83 -14.94 20.96
CA TYR A 2 9.51 -14.46 20.49
C TYR A 2 9.08 -15.17 19.19
N PRO A 3 7.77 -15.46 19.01
CA PRO A 3 7.20 -15.98 17.76
C PRO A 3 7.44 -15.00 16.61
N CYS A 4 7.19 -15.41 15.37
CA CYS A 4 7.00 -14.45 14.27
C CYS A 4 5.69 -13.69 14.55
N ASN A 5 5.75 -12.67 15.41
CA ASN A 5 4.62 -11.80 15.69
C ASN A 5 4.53 -10.72 14.61
N ASP A 6 3.30 -10.30 14.33
CA ASP A 6 2.89 -9.44 13.21
C ASP A 6 3.07 -7.93 13.50
N ASP A 7 3.84 -7.58 14.53
CA ASP A 7 3.94 -6.25 15.14
C ASP A 7 4.98 -5.31 14.50
N ASP A 8 5.69 -5.72 13.45
CA ASP A 8 6.74 -4.92 12.81
C ASP A 8 6.22 -3.86 11.79
N PHE A 9 4.91 -3.83 11.46
CA PHE A 9 4.34 -2.85 10.52
C PHE A 9 3.85 -1.59 11.24
N GLY A 10 4.80 -0.76 11.70
CA GLY A 10 4.51 0.49 12.40
C GLY A 10 3.93 1.59 11.49
N PHE A 11 2.62 1.81 11.57
CA PHE A 11 1.95 3.03 11.09
C PHE A 11 0.88 3.45 12.12
N SER A 12 1.04 4.65 12.69
CA SER A 12 0.19 5.20 13.75
C SER A 12 -0.93 6.06 13.18
N TRP A 13 -2.20 5.69 13.43
CA TRP A 13 -3.39 6.46 13.04
C TRP A 13 -4.52 6.29 14.08
N ASP A 14 -4.90 7.37 14.77
CA ASP A 14 -5.96 7.38 15.79
C ASP A 14 -7.36 7.61 15.17
N ILE A 15 -8.32 6.70 15.44
CA ILE A 15 -9.75 6.85 15.09
C ILE A 15 -10.61 6.37 16.25
N ASP A 16 -11.29 7.31 16.93
CA ASP A 16 -12.24 7.08 18.03
C ASP A 16 -13.64 6.72 17.53
N LEU A 17 -14.23 5.62 18.02
CA LEU A 17 -15.52 5.09 17.56
C LEU A 17 -16.69 5.23 18.57
N GLY A 18 -16.59 6.04 19.62
CA GLY A 18 -17.75 6.60 20.34
C GLY A 18 -18.83 5.63 20.90
N TRP A 19 -18.50 4.42 21.34
CA TRP A 19 -19.46 3.47 21.93
C TRP A 19 -19.49 3.51 23.47
N ASN A 20 -20.68 3.62 24.08
CA ASN A 20 -20.88 3.63 25.54
C ASN A 20 -21.23 2.22 26.08
N TRP A 21 -20.26 1.57 26.73
CA TRP A 21 -20.38 0.22 27.33
C TRP A 21 -19.87 0.26 28.79
N ASN A 22 -20.43 -0.57 29.68
CA ASN A 22 -19.98 -0.69 31.07
C ASN A 22 -18.83 -1.72 31.21
N TRP A 23 -17.59 -1.23 31.30
CA TRP A 23 -16.34 -2.01 31.21
C TRP A 23 -15.82 -2.53 32.55
N ASP A 24 -16.54 -2.32 33.66
CA ASP A 24 -15.99 -2.48 35.00
C ASP A 24 -16.06 -3.93 35.53
N SER A 25 -16.77 -4.81 34.82
CA SER A 25 -16.84 -6.24 35.13
C SER A 25 -15.57 -6.99 34.69
N TRP A 26 -15.23 -8.08 35.39
CA TRP A 26 -14.06 -8.91 35.05
C TRP A 26 -14.16 -9.52 33.63
N TYR A 27 -15.38 -9.84 33.20
CA TYR A 27 -15.67 -10.27 31.83
C TYR A 27 -15.60 -9.11 30.81
N GLY A 28 -16.07 -7.92 31.20
CA GLY A 28 -15.98 -6.70 30.40
C GLY A 28 -14.55 -6.27 30.08
N ARG A 29 -13.60 -6.43 31.01
CA ARG A 29 -12.17 -6.15 30.76
C ARG A 29 -11.55 -7.10 29.75
N LEU A 30 -11.90 -8.39 29.81
CA LEU A 30 -11.41 -9.39 28.85
C LEU A 30 -12.00 -9.14 27.45
N LEU A 31 -13.30 -8.88 27.38
CA LEU A 31 -13.97 -8.53 26.12
C LEU A 31 -13.49 -7.21 25.51
N LYS A 32 -13.18 -6.20 26.34
CA LYS A 32 -12.55 -4.94 25.89
C LYS A 32 -11.25 -5.22 25.17
N GLY A 33 -10.35 -5.95 25.84
CA GLY A 33 -9.06 -6.33 25.27
C GLY A 33 -9.22 -7.08 23.95
N MET A 34 -10.13 -8.06 23.90
CA MET A 34 -10.41 -8.82 22.68
C MET A 34 -10.99 -7.94 21.55
N PHE A 35 -11.90 -7.02 21.86
CA PHE A 35 -12.54 -6.13 20.89
C PHE A 35 -11.54 -5.10 20.34
N ASP A 36 -10.73 -4.50 21.21
CA ASP A 36 -9.71 -3.51 20.83
C ASP A 36 -8.65 -4.14 19.91
N ILE A 37 -8.20 -5.37 20.22
CA ILE A 37 -7.28 -6.14 19.36
C ILE A 37 -7.91 -6.43 17.99
N THR A 38 -9.18 -6.84 17.97
CA THR A 38 -9.88 -7.18 16.72
C THR A 38 -10.03 -5.95 15.83
N VAL A 39 -10.47 -4.82 16.39
CA VAL A 39 -10.60 -3.56 15.65
C VAL A 39 -9.25 -3.04 15.17
N PHE A 40 -8.19 -3.20 15.98
CA PHE A 40 -6.82 -2.86 15.60
C PHE A 40 -6.35 -3.64 14.36
N ILE A 41 -6.53 -4.96 14.35
CA ILE A 41 -6.13 -5.82 13.22
C ILE A 41 -6.90 -5.44 11.93
N ILE A 42 -8.21 -5.22 12.02
CA ILE A 42 -9.03 -4.86 10.85
C ILE A 42 -8.58 -3.52 10.25
N LYS A 43 -8.29 -2.52 11.09
CA LYS A 43 -7.80 -1.20 10.64
C LYS A 43 -6.42 -1.31 9.98
N MET A 44 -5.52 -2.10 10.56
CA MET A 44 -4.19 -2.34 10.01
C MET A 44 -4.26 -2.99 8.62
N LEU A 45 -5.06 -4.06 8.47
CA LEU A 45 -5.25 -4.75 7.20
C LEU A 45 -5.85 -3.83 6.14
N TYR A 46 -6.83 -3.00 6.51
CA TYR A 46 -7.44 -2.05 5.58
C TYR A 46 -6.45 -1.00 5.08
N SER A 47 -5.58 -0.47 5.95
CA SER A 47 -4.57 0.52 5.55
C SER A 47 -3.52 -0.06 4.60
N ILE A 48 -3.04 -1.28 4.87
CA ILE A 48 -2.00 -1.93 4.06
C ILE A 48 -2.56 -2.34 2.71
N LEU A 49 -3.74 -2.99 2.70
CA LEU A 49 -4.41 -3.41 1.47
C LEU A 49 -4.85 -2.20 0.64
N GLY A 50 -5.36 -1.15 1.29
CA GLY A 50 -5.73 0.11 0.62
C GLY A 50 -4.53 0.77 -0.06
N TYR A 51 -3.39 0.86 0.64
CA TYR A 51 -2.15 1.39 0.08
C TYR A 51 -1.63 0.54 -1.10
N TYR A 52 -1.68 -0.79 -0.98
CA TYR A 52 -1.30 -1.73 -2.04
C TYR A 52 -2.16 -1.55 -3.31
N ILE A 53 -3.48 -1.57 -3.15
CA ILE A 53 -4.43 -1.43 -4.26
C ILE A 53 -4.30 -0.04 -4.91
N MET A 54 -4.16 1.03 -4.12
CA MET A 54 -3.97 2.38 -4.62
C MET A 54 -2.76 2.48 -5.56
N TRP A 55 -1.61 1.94 -5.17
CA TRP A 55 -0.39 2.00 -6.00
C TRP A 55 -0.49 1.15 -7.27
N ILE A 56 -1.14 -0.02 -7.20
CA ILE A 56 -1.39 -0.83 -8.39
C ILE A 56 -2.28 -0.09 -9.38
N LEU A 57 -3.37 0.52 -8.91
CA LEU A 57 -4.27 1.28 -9.76
C LEU A 57 -3.57 2.50 -10.38
N LEU A 58 -2.80 3.25 -9.59
CA LEU A 58 -2.02 4.39 -10.09
C LEU A 58 -1.01 3.95 -11.14
N HIS A 59 -0.26 2.86 -10.89
CA HIS A 59 0.71 2.33 -11.83
C HIS A 59 0.05 1.85 -13.14
N TYR A 60 -1.06 1.11 -13.03
CA TYR A 60 -1.83 0.63 -14.18
C TYR A 60 -2.37 1.78 -15.04
N VAL A 61 -3.05 2.75 -14.41
CA VAL A 61 -3.59 3.92 -15.11
C VAL A 61 -2.45 4.70 -15.76
N ALA A 62 -1.35 4.96 -15.05
CA ALA A 62 -0.24 5.72 -15.60
C ALA A 62 0.42 5.01 -16.80
N ALA A 63 0.61 3.69 -16.73
CA ALA A 63 1.18 2.89 -17.80
C ALA A 63 0.33 2.88 -19.07
N HIS A 64 -0.99 3.02 -18.96
CA HIS A 64 -1.89 3.14 -20.10
C HIS A 64 -2.05 4.59 -20.60
N LEU A 65 -2.11 5.57 -19.69
CA LEU A 65 -2.32 6.97 -20.05
C LEU A 65 -1.09 7.59 -20.71
N TYR A 66 0.11 7.20 -20.27
CA TYR A 66 1.38 7.72 -20.81
C TYR A 66 1.54 7.49 -22.33
N PRO A 67 1.43 6.26 -22.87
CA PRO A 67 1.52 6.05 -24.32
C PRO A 67 0.35 6.66 -25.10
N THR A 68 -0.81 6.89 -24.49
CA THR A 68 -1.94 7.53 -25.19
C THR A 68 -1.73 9.04 -25.38
N TYR A 69 -1.23 9.75 -24.35
CA TYR A 69 -1.14 11.21 -24.38
C TYR A 69 0.26 11.76 -24.65
N CYS A 70 1.30 11.08 -24.17
CA CYS A 70 2.68 11.59 -24.21
C CYS A 70 3.46 11.06 -25.42
N VAL A 71 3.21 9.81 -25.80
CA VAL A 71 3.96 9.12 -26.87
C VAL A 71 3.04 8.25 -27.72
N PRO A 72 2.08 8.84 -28.47
CA PRO A 72 1.16 8.06 -29.28
C PRO A 72 1.91 7.30 -30.38
N PHE A 73 1.44 6.09 -30.72
CA PHE A 73 2.08 5.18 -31.68
C PHE A 73 1.89 5.65 -33.14
N THR A 74 2.44 6.82 -33.48
CA THR A 74 2.38 7.46 -34.79
C THR A 74 3.72 8.15 -35.08
N ILE A 75 4.05 8.38 -36.36
CA ILE A 75 5.31 9.04 -36.75
C ILE A 75 5.37 10.48 -36.21
N SER A 76 4.24 11.20 -36.22
CA SER A 76 4.13 12.51 -35.58
C SER A 76 4.32 12.43 -34.07
N GLY A 77 3.75 11.40 -33.41
CA GLY A 77 3.98 11.11 -31.99
C GLY A 77 5.45 10.89 -31.65
N LEU A 78 6.20 10.20 -32.51
CA LEU A 78 7.64 10.01 -32.34
C LEU A 78 8.40 11.34 -32.39
N LEU A 79 8.11 12.19 -33.38
CA LEU A 79 8.77 13.50 -33.54
C LEU A 79 8.40 14.49 -32.43
N LEU A 80 7.16 14.44 -31.95
CA LEU A 80 6.66 15.32 -30.88
C LEU A 80 7.00 14.79 -29.48
N SER A 81 7.36 13.51 -29.34
CA SER A 81 7.66 12.87 -28.04
C SER A 81 8.66 13.62 -27.15
N PRO A 82 9.81 14.17 -27.63
CA PRO A 82 10.72 14.90 -26.75
C PRO A 82 10.08 16.19 -26.19
N PHE A 83 9.24 16.87 -26.96
CA PHE A 83 8.54 18.09 -26.52
C PHE A 83 7.40 17.77 -25.57
N MET A 84 6.66 16.68 -25.82
CA MET A 84 5.57 16.24 -24.93
C MET A 84 6.12 15.64 -23.63
N SER A 85 7.30 15.01 -23.66
CA SER A 85 7.91 14.40 -22.48
C SER A 85 8.28 15.41 -21.38
N SER A 86 8.49 16.68 -21.73
CA SER A 86 8.74 17.76 -20.77
C SER A 86 7.47 18.43 -20.26
N ALA A 87 6.30 18.05 -20.77
CA ALA A 87 5.02 18.53 -20.27
C ALA A 87 4.77 18.01 -18.84
N PRO A 88 4.19 18.83 -17.94
CA PRO A 88 4.08 18.48 -16.53
C PRO A 88 3.26 17.20 -16.28
N HIS A 89 2.22 16.97 -17.08
CA HIS A 89 1.41 15.75 -16.98
C HIS A 89 2.20 14.49 -17.37
N CYS A 90 3.05 14.56 -18.40
CA CYS A 90 3.89 13.44 -18.83
C CYS A 90 5.03 13.14 -17.85
N ILE A 91 5.59 14.17 -17.20
CA ILE A 91 6.57 14.00 -16.13
C ILE A 91 5.93 13.28 -14.94
N ALA A 92 4.74 13.70 -14.51
CA ALA A 92 4.01 13.07 -13.42
C ALA A 92 3.68 11.60 -13.71
N LEU A 93 3.15 11.31 -14.92
CA LEU A 93 2.85 9.94 -15.34
C LEU A 93 4.10 9.06 -15.41
N ARG A 94 5.20 9.60 -15.94
CA ARG A 94 6.49 8.88 -16.00
C ARG A 94 7.01 8.57 -14.59
N TRP A 95 6.92 9.53 -13.68
CA TRP A 95 7.30 9.33 -12.28
C TRP A 95 6.44 8.25 -11.62
N LEU A 96 5.11 8.28 -11.81
CA LEU A 96 4.21 7.25 -11.29
C LEU A 96 4.52 5.85 -11.83
N ILE A 97 4.93 5.71 -13.10
CA ILE A 97 5.32 4.42 -13.66
C ILE A 97 6.58 3.89 -12.97
N ILE A 98 7.62 4.73 -12.84
CA ILE A 98 8.91 4.33 -12.27
C ILE A 98 8.77 4.06 -10.76
N GLU A 99 8.27 5.04 -10.00
CA GLU A 99 8.13 4.90 -8.55
C GLU A 99 7.05 3.90 -8.16
N GLY A 100 5.94 3.84 -8.91
CA GLY A 100 4.92 2.82 -8.68
C GLY A 100 5.49 1.40 -8.82
N SER A 101 6.37 1.18 -9.80
CA SER A 101 7.06 -0.11 -9.94
C SER A 101 7.99 -0.41 -8.76
N ASN A 102 8.75 0.59 -8.30
CA ASN A 102 9.65 0.46 -7.16
C ASN A 102 8.88 0.12 -5.88
N VAL A 103 7.79 0.83 -5.59
CA VAL A 103 6.95 0.58 -4.41
C VAL A 103 6.39 -0.84 -4.43
N ILE A 104 5.83 -1.27 -5.57
CA ILE A 104 5.30 -2.64 -5.73
C ILE A 104 6.41 -3.68 -5.54
N LEU A 105 7.59 -3.46 -6.11
CA LEU A 105 8.74 -4.35 -5.95
C LEU A 105 9.16 -4.45 -4.48
N THR A 106 9.28 -3.32 -3.77
CA THR A 106 9.62 -3.30 -2.34
C THR A 106 8.60 -4.10 -1.52
N MET A 107 7.31 -3.99 -1.82
CA MET A 107 6.27 -4.79 -1.15
C MET A 107 6.50 -6.30 -1.34
N TRP A 108 6.80 -6.74 -2.56
CA TRP A 108 7.12 -8.13 -2.86
C TRP A 108 8.41 -8.60 -2.18
N ILE A 109 9.43 -7.74 -2.07
CA ILE A 109 10.68 -8.05 -1.36
C ILE A 109 10.43 -8.25 0.13
N VAL A 110 9.60 -7.41 0.76
CA VAL A 110 9.23 -7.57 2.18
C VAL A 110 8.51 -8.91 2.38
N PHE A 111 7.55 -9.24 1.51
CA PHE A 111 6.85 -10.52 1.56
C PHE A 111 7.81 -11.71 1.36
N GLY A 112 8.71 -11.64 0.38
CA GLY A 112 9.72 -12.67 0.13
C GLY A 112 10.68 -12.85 1.30
N THR A 113 11.12 -11.75 1.91
CA THR A 113 12.01 -11.76 3.08
C THR A 113 11.33 -12.40 4.28
N TYR A 114 10.05 -12.10 4.50
CA TYR A 114 9.24 -12.75 5.53
C TYR A 114 9.09 -14.26 5.29
N ALA A 115 8.78 -14.66 4.05
CA ALA A 115 8.65 -16.07 3.68
C ALA A 115 9.95 -16.85 3.91
N ILE A 116 11.09 -16.28 3.51
CA ILE A 116 12.42 -16.88 3.72
C ILE A 116 12.75 -16.97 5.22
N ARG A 117 12.48 -15.90 5.99
CA ARG A 117 12.67 -15.91 7.46
C ARG A 117 11.85 -17.01 8.12
N CYS A 118 10.62 -17.24 7.66
CA CYS A 118 9.77 -18.32 8.15
C CYS A 118 10.33 -19.71 7.78
N MET A 119 10.89 -19.87 6.57
CA MET A 119 11.44 -21.14 6.10
C MET A 119 12.77 -21.52 6.75
N LEU A 120 13.65 -20.54 6.99
CA LEU A 120 14.98 -20.74 7.60
C LEU A 120 14.93 -20.99 9.11
N ARG A 121 13.77 -20.78 9.75
CA ARG A 121 13.58 -20.98 11.20
C ARG A 121 13.08 -22.40 11.54
N ARG A 122 13.35 -23.36 10.64
CA ARG A 122 13.05 -24.78 10.82
C ARG A 122 14.23 -25.51 11.43
#